data_AF-A0A146M988-F1
#
_entry.id   AF-A0A146M988-F1
#
_cell.length_a   1.000
_cell.length_b   1.000
_cell.length_c   1.000
_cell.angle_alpha   90.00
_cell.angle_beta   90.00
_cell.angle_gamma   90.00
#
_symmetry.space_group_name_H-M   'P 1'
#
loop_
_entity.id
_entity.type
_entity.pdbx_description
1 polymer ?
#
loop_
_entity_poly.entity_id
_entity_poly.type
_entity_poly.pdbx_seq_one_letter_code
_entity_poly.pdbx_strand_id
1 'polypeptide(L)'
;QKTNTYTPQQNGMIERMNRTIVEKARCLLYDADIGKKFWAEAVNTAVYLRNRCVAAGLNKTPIELWSNRKPDVSHIRIFGSEVMVHIPKETRKKFDKKSRKMVLVG
;
A
#
# COMPACT_ATOMS: atom_id res chain seq x y z
N GLN A 1 -10.36 20.15 -8.61
CA GLN A 1 -9.76 21.43 -8.18
C GLN A 1 -8.48 21.65 -8.99
N LYS A 2 -8.36 22.76 -9.72
CA LYS A 2 -7.12 23.14 -10.41
C LYS A 2 -6.27 23.94 -9.42
N THR A 3 -4.99 23.57 -9.26
CA THR A 3 -4.01 24.36 -8.51
C THR A 3 -3.75 25.68 -9.21
N ASN A 4 -3.58 26.77 -8.46
CA ASN A 4 -3.25 28.08 -9.01
C ASN A 4 -1.91 28.02 -9.73
N THR A 5 -1.91 28.32 -11.03
CA THR A 5 -0.69 28.55 -11.81
C THR A 5 0.12 29.63 -11.06
N TYR A 6 1.42 29.40 -10.81
CA TYR A 6 2.36 30.35 -10.19
C TYR A 6 2.43 30.46 -8.65
N THR A 7 1.99 29.46 -7.87
CA THR A 7 2.35 29.36 -6.42
C THR A 7 3.34 28.21 -6.16
N PRO A 8 4.65 28.39 -6.45
CA PRO A 8 5.66 27.34 -6.28
C PRO A 8 5.78 26.84 -4.83
N GLN A 9 5.40 27.66 -3.85
CA GLN A 9 5.43 27.30 -2.43
C GLN A 9 4.45 26.17 -2.08
N GLN A 10 3.28 26.12 -2.73
CA GLN A 10 2.29 25.05 -2.52
C GLN A 10 2.69 23.75 -3.24
N ASN A 11 3.26 23.87 -4.45
CA ASN A 11 3.72 22.71 -5.21
C ASN A 11 4.91 22.01 -4.55
N GLY A 12 5.82 22.74 -3.91
CA GLY A 12 6.99 22.15 -3.26
C GLY A 12 6.66 21.17 -2.12
N MET A 13 5.49 21.29 -1.47
CA MET A 13 5.04 20.28 -0.50
C MET A 13 4.50 19.03 -1.19
N ILE A 14 3.70 19.20 -2.23
CA ILE A 14 3.11 18.11 -3.01
C ILE A 14 4.20 17.31 -3.73
N GLU A 15 5.17 17.97 -4.36
CA GLU A 15 6.30 17.35 -5.04
C GLU A 15 7.14 16.49 -4.10
N ARG A 16 7.44 16.99 -2.89
CA ARG A 16 8.15 16.21 -1.86
C ARG A 16 7.36 14.99 -1.43
N MET A 17 6.05 15.13 -1.22
CA MET A 17 5.19 14.01 -0.83
C MET A 17 5.11 12.95 -1.93
N ASN A 18 4.91 13.37 -3.19
CA ASN A 18 4.88 12.47 -4.34
C ASN A 18 6.19 11.70 -4.48
N ARG A 19 7.34 12.38 -4.34
CA ARG A 19 8.65 11.71 -4.32
C ARG A 19 8.74 10.66 -3.22
N THR A 20 8.32 10.98 -1.99
CA THR A 20 8.34 10.00 -0.89
C THR A 20 7.44 8.79 -1.16
N ILE A 21 6.26 8.98 -1.74
CA ILE A 21 5.36 7.88 -2.09
C ILE A 21 6.00 6.97 -3.13
N VAL A 22 6.60 7.55 -4.18
CA VAL A 22 7.27 6.80 -5.24
C VAL A 22 8.46 6.01 -4.71
N GLU A 23 9.31 6.62 -3.86
CA GLU A 23 10.43 5.88 -3.26
C GLU A 23 9.96 4.73 -2.37
N LYS A 24 8.91 4.94 -1.56
CA LYS A 24 8.33 3.85 -0.75
C LYS A 24 7.77 2.72 -1.62
N ALA A 25 7.06 3.06 -2.70
CA ALA A 25 6.53 2.08 -3.63
C ALA A 25 7.66 1.28 -4.31
N ARG A 26 8.78 1.93 -4.66
CA ARG A 26 9.97 1.23 -5.17
C ARG A 26 10.53 0.26 -4.14
N CYS A 27 10.71 0.69 -2.88
CA CYS A 27 11.17 -0.20 -1.82
C CYS A 27 10.27 -1.42 -1.66
N LEU A 28 8.95 -1.26 -1.67
CA LEU A 28 8.00 -2.39 -1.58
C LEU A 28 8.14 -3.37 -2.76
N LEU A 29 8.36 -2.87 -3.98
CA LEU A 29 8.57 -3.71 -5.15
C LEU A 29 9.90 -4.49 -5.09
N TYR A 30 10.96 -3.83 -4.62
CA TYR A 30 12.28 -4.46 -4.47
C TYR A 30 12.29 -5.50 -3.34
N ASP A 31 11.66 -5.20 -2.20
CA ASP A 31 11.56 -6.12 -1.06
C ASP A 31 10.75 -7.38 -1.40
N ALA A 32 9.68 -7.21 -2.17
CA ALA A 32 8.83 -8.31 -2.60
C ALA A 32 9.37 -9.11 -3.80
N ASP A 33 10.45 -8.66 -4.45
CA ASP A 33 10.95 -9.17 -5.73
C ASP A 33 9.85 -9.28 -6.82
N ILE A 34 8.95 -8.29 -6.86
CA ILE A 34 7.83 -8.27 -7.80
C ILE A 34 8.11 -7.30 -8.95
N GLY A 35 7.78 -7.72 -10.18
CA GLY A 35 7.93 -6.89 -11.36
C GLY A 35 7.15 -5.56 -11.29
N LYS A 36 7.64 -4.54 -11.99
CA LYS A 36 7.08 -3.18 -12.05
C LYS A 36 5.60 -3.11 -12.49
N LYS A 37 5.03 -4.20 -13.03
CA LYS A 37 3.60 -4.29 -13.39
C LYS A 37 2.67 -3.98 -12.21
N PHE A 38 3.10 -4.24 -10.98
CA PHE A 38 2.32 -4.04 -9.77
C PHE A 38 2.58 -2.68 -9.10
N TRP A 39 3.14 -1.71 -9.83
CA TRP A 39 3.45 -0.38 -9.29
C TRP A 39 2.24 0.33 -8.68
N ALA A 40 1.05 0.17 -9.26
CA ALA A 40 -0.16 0.82 -8.77
C ALA A 40 -0.53 0.34 -7.36
N GLU A 41 -0.42 -0.97 -7.12
CA GLU A 41 -0.69 -1.55 -5.81
C GLU A 41 0.40 -1.22 -4.79
N ALA A 42 1.66 -1.17 -5.22
CA ALA A 42 2.75 -0.73 -4.37
C ALA A 42 2.57 0.74 -3.93
N VAL A 43 2.11 1.61 -4.84
CA VAL A 43 1.78 3.02 -4.53
C VAL A 43 0.60 3.10 -3.57
N ASN A 44 -0.48 2.36 -3.81
CA ASN A 44 -1.64 2.30 -2.92
C ASN A 44 -1.23 1.86 -1.51
N THR A 45 -0.43 0.80 -1.41
CA THR A 45 0.09 0.28 -0.14
C THR A 45 0.97 1.32 0.55
N ALA A 46 1.86 1.99 -0.19
CA ALA A 46 2.73 3.04 0.36
C ALA A 46 1.92 4.22 0.94
N VAL A 47 0.87 4.66 0.25
CA VAL A 47 -0.05 5.72 0.72
C VAL A 47 -0.84 5.23 1.94
N TYR A 48 -1.36 4.01 1.89
CA TYR A 48 -2.13 3.39 2.96
C TYR A 48 -1.33 3.31 4.27
N LEU A 49 -0.08 2.83 4.18
CA LEU A 49 0.86 2.76 5.29
C LEU A 49 1.23 4.17 5.78
N ARG A 50 1.48 5.12 4.88
CA ARG A 50 1.83 6.50 5.27
C ARG A 50 0.70 7.17 6.06
N ASN A 51 -0.56 6.93 5.71
CA ASN A 51 -1.71 7.50 6.41
C ASN A 51 -1.94 6.89 7.80
N ARG A 52 -1.38 5.70 8.06
CA ARG A 52 -1.45 4.97 9.35
C ARG A 52 -0.16 4.97 10.13
N CYS A 53 0.89 5.57 9.59
CA CYS A 53 2.17 5.75 10.26
C CYS A 53 2.18 7.13 10.92
N VAL A 54 2.66 7.22 12.16
CA VAL A 54 2.89 8.50 12.81
C VAL A 54 4.00 9.26 12.06
N ALA A 55 3.73 10.51 11.72
CA ALA A 55 4.75 11.38 11.13
C ALA A 55 5.59 11.99 12.26
N ALA A 56 6.86 12.30 11.96
CA ALA A 56 7.76 12.90 12.94
C ALA A 56 7.15 14.20 13.52
N GLY A 57 7.08 14.28 14.85
CA GLY A 57 6.48 15.41 15.57
C GLY A 57 4.97 15.32 15.79
N LEU A 58 4.32 14.21 15.38
CA LEU A 58 2.89 13.99 15.60
C LEU A 58 2.65 12.76 16.48
N ASN A 59 1.80 12.90 17.51
CA ASN A 59 1.39 11.82 18.40
C ASN A 59 0.21 10.99 17.84
N LYS A 60 -0.35 11.40 16.69
CA LYS A 60 -1.52 10.79 16.05
C LYS A 60 -1.22 10.50 14.59
N THR A 61 -1.86 9.46 14.05
CA THR A 61 -1.74 9.12 12.62
C THR A 61 -2.55 10.10 11.76
N PRO A 62 -2.14 10.39 10.50
CA PRO A 62 -2.93 11.24 9.61
C PRO A 62 -4.40 10.82 9.47
N ILE A 63 -4.66 9.50 9.42
CA ILE A 63 -6.03 8.98 9.34
C ILE A 63 -6.81 9.20 10.64
N GLU A 64 -6.15 9.15 11.79
CA GLU A 64 -6.77 9.47 13.08
C GLU A 64 -7.06 10.96 13.19
N LEU A 65 -6.20 11.83 12.68
CA LEU A 65 -6.45 13.28 12.64
C LEU A 65 -7.62 13.64 11.72
N TRP A 66 -7.78 12.94 10.60
CA TRP A 66 -8.91 13.15 9.69
C TRP A 66 -10.20 12.57 10.29
N SER A 67 -10.20 11.28 10.65
CA SER A 67 -11.42 10.56 11.02
C SER A 67 -11.78 10.67 12.50
N ASN A 68 -10.89 11.23 13.35
CA ASN A 68 -10.98 11.17 14.82
C ASN A 68 -11.14 9.74 15.39
N ARG A 69 -10.74 8.72 14.61
CA ARG A 69 -10.81 7.30 14.98
C ARG A 69 -9.44 6.68 14.85
N LYS A 70 -9.01 5.91 15.87
CA LYS A 70 -7.77 5.15 15.80
C LYS A 70 -7.91 4.05 14.74
N PRO A 71 -6.99 3.98 13.76
CA PRO A 71 -7.03 2.93 12.75
C PRO A 71 -6.64 1.59 13.38
N ASP A 72 -7.37 0.53 13.03
CA ASP A 72 -6.88 -0.83 13.23
C ASP A 72 -5.77 -1.12 12.20
N VAL A 73 -4.71 -1.77 12.66
CA VAL A 73 -3.54 -2.17 11.87
C VAL A 73 -3.31 -3.68 11.89
N SER A 74 -4.16 -4.43 12.60
CA SER A 74 -4.03 -5.88 12.80
C SER A 74 -4.12 -6.68 11.49
N HIS A 75 -4.79 -6.12 10.49
CA HIS A 75 -4.92 -6.73 9.16
C HIS A 75 -3.78 -6.40 8.20
N ILE A 76 -2.85 -5.51 8.59
CA ILE A 76 -1.72 -5.15 7.73
C ILE A 76 -0.77 -6.34 7.64
N ARG A 77 -0.43 -6.71 6.41
CA ARG A 77 0.52 -7.76 6.09
C ARG A 77 1.66 -7.19 5.25
N ILE A 78 2.76 -7.92 5.21
CA ILE A 78 3.93 -7.55 4.41
C ILE A 78 3.54 -7.67 2.93
N PHE A 79 3.77 -6.59 2.18
CA PHE A 79 3.59 -6.58 0.74
C PHE A 79 4.55 -7.60 0.12
N GLY A 80 4.06 -8.49 -0.75
CA GLY A 80 4.90 -9.56 -1.28
C GLY A 80 4.88 -10.87 -0.48
N SER A 81 4.13 -10.94 0.62
CA SER A 81 4.03 -12.18 1.41
C SER A 81 3.40 -13.32 0.60
N GLU A 82 3.94 -14.53 0.74
CA GLU A 82 3.37 -15.74 0.13
C GLU A 82 2.01 -16.07 0.78
N VAL A 83 0.97 -16.16 -0.05
CA VAL A 83 -0.39 -16.49 0.37
C VAL A 83 -0.92 -17.72 -0.35
N MET A 84 -1.74 -18.51 0.34
CA MET A 84 -2.38 -19.70 -0.23
C MET A 84 -3.86 -19.41 -0.48
N VAL A 85 -4.24 -19.35 -1.75
CA VAL A 85 -5.63 -19.10 -2.15
C VAL A 85 -6.39 -20.41 -2.24
N HIS A 86 -7.53 -20.48 -1.57
CA HIS A 86 -8.42 -21.65 -1.63
C HIS A 86 -9.10 -21.74 -3.00
N ILE A 87 -8.95 -22.89 -3.66
CA ILE A 87 -9.64 -23.17 -4.92
C ILE A 87 -11.10 -23.60 -4.61
N PRO A 88 -12.15 -23.19 -5.32
CA PRO A 88 -13.50 -23.69 -5.02
C PRO A 88 -13.63 -25.21 -5.23
N LYS A 89 -14.54 -25.88 -4.50
CA LYS A 89 -14.77 -27.33 -4.69
C LYS A 89 -15.33 -27.66 -6.07
N GLU A 90 -16.09 -26.75 -6.66
CA GLU A 90 -16.74 -26.89 -7.97
C GLU A 90 -15.74 -27.03 -9.11
N THR A 91 -14.57 -26.42 -8.98
CA THR A 91 -13.50 -26.44 -10.00
C THR A 91 -12.48 -27.56 -9.76
N ARG A 92 -12.69 -28.43 -8.76
CA ARG A 92 -11.75 -29.50 -8.37
C ARG A 92 -12.32 -30.88 -8.70
N LYS A 93 -11.47 -31.77 -9.20
CA LYS A 93 -11.71 -33.22 -9.28
C LYS A 93 -11.08 -33.94 -8.09
N LYS A 94 -11.38 -35.23 -7.95
CA LYS A 94 -10.83 -36.09 -6.89
C LYS A 94 -9.29 -36.09 -6.98
N PHE A 95 -8.61 -35.83 -5.86
CA PHE A 95 -7.15 -35.66 -5.73
C PHE A 95 -6.54 -34.34 -6.26
N ASP A 96 -7.33 -33.36 -6.71
CA ASP A 96 -6.77 -32.07 -7.12
C ASP A 96 -6.26 -31.23 -5.93
N LYS A 97 -5.31 -30.34 -6.23
CA LYS A 97 -4.75 -29.40 -5.25
C LYS A 97 -5.84 -28.51 -4.66
N LYS A 98 -5.83 -28.35 -3.33
CA LYS A 98 -6.79 -27.51 -2.60
C LYS A 98 -6.36 -26.04 -2.54
N SER A 99 -5.13 -25.72 -2.84
CA SER A 99 -4.64 -24.35 -2.69
C SER A 99 -3.63 -24.00 -3.76
N ARG A 100 -3.65 -22.74 -4.18
CA ARG A 100 -2.65 -22.17 -5.07
C ARG A 100 -1.82 -21.15 -4.32
N LYS A 101 -0.49 -21.28 -4.43
CA LYS A 101 0.46 -20.25 -3.95
C LYS A 101 0.32 -19.01 -4.83
N MET A 102 0.17 -17.86 -4.18
CA MET A 102 0.10 -16.53 -4.77
C MET A 102 0.88 -15.56 -3.88
N VAL A 103 1.00 -14.31 -4.34
CA VAL A 103 1.68 -13.25 -3.61
C VAL A 103 0.66 -12.19 -3.22
N LEU A 104 0.72 -11.72 -1.97
CA LEU A 104 -0.14 -10.65 -1.50
C LEU A 104 0.32 -9.32 -2.09
N VAL A 105 -0.58 -8.66 -2.80
CA VAL A 105 -0.35 -7.37 -3.42
C VAL A 105 -1.51 -6.47 -3.02
N GLY A 106 -1.27 -5.55 -2.07
CA GLY A 106 -2.29 -4.64 -1.52
C GLY A 106 -3.05 -5.21 -0.33
#